data_AF-A0A8C9FLV9-F1
#
_entry.id   AF-A0A8C9FLV9-F1
#
_cell.length_a   1.000
_cell.length_b   1.000
_cell.length_c   1.000
_cell.angle_alpha   90.00
_cell.angle_beta   90.00
_cell.angle_gamma   90.00
#
_symmetry.space_group_name_H-M   'P 1'
#
loop_
_entity.id
_entity.type
_entity.pdbx_description
1 polymer ?
#
loop_
_entity_poly.entity_id
_entity_poly.type
_entity_poly.pdbx_seq_one_letter_code
_entity_poly.pdbx_strand_id
1 'polypeptide(L)'
;SLIFTTAFGQSSDSFLFKSHSDVCILFLSYNYHYRYSSVCAINLQAFHTSFPLLKKKPPREPPREPGLLRKSMKSLKDSPKPALYLSLAGLIPLVSVPLLMAFQRTYHPELAFVQVTYGAVIVSFIGGMRWGFAVPEDSPAKPDWLNLANSTVLPLLAWQALLFKDITSSAVMVVLSLGIALHYDLSLLPTYPLWFTGLRIVVTVVAVLSLLATVAVKMHPGKVQMQLWPARSPQVADY
;
A
#
# COMPACT_ATOMS: atom_id res chain seq x y z
N SER A 1 -2.93 -25.57 41.79
CA SER A 1 -2.65 -24.56 42.83
C SER A 1 -1.16 -24.55 43.12
N LEU A 2 -0.44 -23.54 42.67
CA LEU A 2 0.80 -23.08 43.29
C LEU A 2 1.02 -21.64 42.83
N ILE A 3 0.59 -20.76 43.73
CA ILE A 3 0.76 -19.31 43.72
C ILE A 3 2.20 -19.05 44.17
N PHE A 4 2.95 -18.25 43.44
CA PHE A 4 4.05 -17.48 44.03
C PHE A 4 3.93 -16.04 43.56
N THR A 5 3.35 -15.24 44.45
CA THR A 5 3.34 -13.79 44.42
C THR A 5 4.36 -13.34 45.45
N THR A 6 5.38 -12.59 45.05
CA THR A 6 6.03 -11.61 45.93
C THR A 6 6.38 -10.39 45.10
N ALA A 7 5.87 -9.27 45.60
CA ALA A 7 5.89 -7.94 45.01
C ALA A 7 7.10 -7.12 45.47
N PHE A 8 7.10 -5.89 44.97
CA PHE A 8 7.76 -4.67 45.46
C PHE A 8 9.12 -4.27 44.89
N GLY A 9 9.12 -3.06 44.30
CA GLY A 9 10.32 -2.34 43.89
C GLY A 9 9.99 -1.17 42.97
N GLN A 10 9.15 -0.24 43.43
CA GLN A 10 8.90 1.04 42.76
C GLN A 10 10.12 1.95 42.99
N SER A 11 10.80 2.33 41.92
CA SER A 11 11.70 3.50 41.90
C SER A 11 11.51 4.20 40.57
N SER A 12 10.82 5.34 40.65
CA SER A 12 10.92 6.40 39.66
C SER A 12 12.29 7.04 39.81
N ASP A 13 13.03 7.17 38.71
CA ASP A 13 13.83 8.37 38.46
C ASP A 13 14.11 8.51 36.97
N SER A 14 13.58 9.61 36.44
CA SER A 14 13.83 10.16 35.13
C SER A 14 15.28 10.59 35.00
N PHE A 15 16.05 10.01 34.09
CA PHE A 15 17.22 10.68 33.51
C PHE A 15 17.54 10.12 32.12
N LEU A 16 17.61 11.03 31.15
CA LEU A 16 18.26 10.92 29.84
C LEU A 16 17.57 10.09 28.75
N PHE A 17 16.60 10.77 28.12
CA PHE A 17 16.55 10.97 26.68
C PHE A 17 17.95 10.85 26.03
N LYS A 18 18.12 9.88 25.11
CA LYS A 18 19.03 9.87 23.93
C LYS A 18 19.64 8.49 23.68
N SER A 19 18.88 7.58 23.07
CA SER A 19 19.45 6.52 22.21
C SER A 19 18.35 5.80 21.43
N HIS A 20 17.87 6.40 20.34
CA HIS A 20 17.04 5.69 19.34
C HIS A 20 17.38 6.06 17.89
N SER A 21 18.38 6.94 17.66
CA SER A 21 18.81 7.34 16.31
C SER A 21 19.98 6.53 15.75
N ASP A 22 20.69 5.76 16.58
CA ASP A 22 21.95 5.11 16.17
C ASP A 22 21.75 3.76 15.46
N VAL A 23 20.58 3.13 15.61
CA VAL A 23 20.27 1.85 14.96
C VAL A 23 19.94 2.02 13.47
N CYS A 24 19.35 3.16 13.08
CA CYS A 24 19.00 3.44 11.69
C CYS A 24 20.22 3.77 10.82
N ILE A 25 21.33 4.26 11.39
CA ILE A 25 22.53 4.61 10.61
C ILE A 25 23.39 3.38 10.30
N LEU A 26 23.39 2.36 11.17
CA LEU A 26 24.20 1.15 10.98
C LEU A 26 23.73 0.28 9.79
N PHE A 27 22.43 0.26 9.48
CA PHE A 27 21.91 -0.47 8.31
C PHE A 27 22.22 0.23 6.97
N LEU A 28 22.32 1.56 6.96
CA LEU A 28 22.74 2.34 5.79
C LEU A 28 24.24 2.28 5.55
N SER A 29 25.06 2.18 6.61
CA SER A 29 26.52 2.06 6.48
C SER A 29 27.00 0.66 6.08
N TYR A 30 26.31 -0.41 6.47
CA TYR A 30 26.73 -1.79 6.12
C TYR A 30 26.67 -2.06 4.61
N ASN A 31 25.72 -1.44 3.89
CA ASN A 31 25.57 -1.61 2.44
C ASN A 31 26.44 -0.66 1.59
N TYR A 32 27.09 0.34 2.20
CA TYR A 32 27.91 1.30 1.45
C TYR A 32 29.40 0.91 1.39
N HIS A 33 29.82 -0.09 2.19
CA HIS A 33 31.23 -0.41 2.41
C HIS A 33 31.65 -1.78 1.85
N TYR A 34 31.11 -2.16 0.69
CA TYR A 34 31.58 -3.34 -0.06
C TYR A 34 31.77 -3.02 -1.55
N ARG A 35 32.68 -2.08 -1.85
CA ARG A 35 33.35 -1.95 -3.17
C ARG A 35 34.40 -0.83 -3.13
N TYR A 36 35.47 -1.02 -2.36
CA TYR A 36 36.72 -0.30 -2.64
C TYR A 36 37.94 -1.06 -2.12
N SER A 37 38.72 -1.59 -3.08
CA SER A 37 40.10 -2.12 -3.05
C SER A 37 40.19 -3.10 -4.23
N SER A 38 41.16 -3.14 -5.15
CA SER A 38 42.55 -2.70 -5.14
C SER A 38 43.11 -2.75 -6.58
N VAL A 39 43.81 -1.67 -6.98
CA VAL A 39 45.06 -1.59 -7.76
C VAL A 39 45.23 -2.40 -9.07
N CYS A 40 45.38 -1.69 -10.19
CA CYS A 40 46.55 -1.83 -11.08
C CYS A 40 46.67 -0.57 -11.97
N ALA A 41 47.75 0.19 -11.77
CA ALA A 41 48.14 1.28 -12.65
C ALA A 41 49.02 0.71 -13.78
N ILE A 42 48.56 0.82 -15.02
CA ILE A 42 49.40 0.67 -16.21
C ILE A 42 49.12 1.86 -17.11
N ASN A 43 50.16 2.68 -17.29
CA ASN A 43 50.24 3.74 -18.27
C ASN A 43 50.29 3.08 -19.67
N LEU A 44 49.36 3.41 -20.57
CA LEU A 44 49.49 3.06 -21.98
C LEU A 44 49.00 4.22 -22.86
N GLN A 45 49.87 4.55 -23.79
CA GLN A 45 49.93 5.75 -24.60
C GLN A 45 48.74 5.94 -25.54
N ALA A 46 48.55 7.20 -25.90
CA ALA A 46 47.64 7.69 -26.92
C ALA A 46 47.75 6.90 -28.24
N PHE A 47 46.64 6.31 -28.66
CA PHE A 47 46.37 5.99 -30.06
C PHE A 47 45.07 6.69 -30.46
N HIS A 48 45.22 7.79 -31.19
CA HIS A 48 44.16 8.35 -32.01
C HIS A 48 43.78 7.34 -33.08
N THR A 49 42.63 6.69 -32.95
CA THR A 49 41.92 6.08 -34.09
C THR A 49 40.42 6.19 -33.87
N SER A 50 39.74 6.69 -34.89
CA SER A 50 38.33 7.02 -34.93
C SER A 50 37.45 5.77 -34.72
N PHE A 51 36.50 5.82 -33.78
CA PHE A 51 35.47 4.79 -33.67
C PHE A 51 34.45 4.94 -34.82
N PRO A 52 34.20 3.91 -35.65
CA PRO A 52 33.00 3.88 -36.47
C PRO A 52 31.81 3.73 -35.52
N LEU A 53 30.90 4.70 -35.56
CA LEU A 53 29.60 4.67 -34.88
C LEU A 53 28.82 3.43 -35.33
N LEU A 54 29.00 2.34 -34.59
CA LEU A 54 28.11 1.19 -34.62
C LEU A 54 26.75 1.71 -34.14
N LYS A 55 25.83 1.98 -35.07
CA LYS A 55 24.42 2.26 -34.78
C LYS A 55 23.84 1.06 -34.02
N LYS A 56 23.99 1.04 -32.70
CA LYS A 56 23.17 0.21 -31.83
C LYS A 56 21.74 0.70 -32.01
N LYS A 57 20.92 -0.12 -32.66
CA LYS A 57 19.47 0.01 -32.60
C LYS A 57 19.09 -0.02 -31.10
N PRO A 58 18.37 0.98 -30.56
CA PRO A 58 17.95 0.93 -29.18
C PRO A 58 17.11 -0.35 -28.96
N PRO A 59 17.19 -0.98 -27.77
CA PRO A 59 16.30 -2.08 -27.41
C PRO A 59 14.86 -1.65 -27.73
N ARG A 60 14.08 -2.51 -28.41
CA ARG A 60 12.65 -2.26 -28.59
C ARG A 60 12.04 -2.12 -27.20
N GLU A 61 11.64 -0.90 -26.84
CA GLU A 61 10.75 -0.68 -25.71
C GLU A 61 9.51 -1.56 -25.94
N PRO A 62 9.08 -2.39 -24.96
CA PRO A 62 7.85 -3.14 -25.10
C PRO A 62 6.70 -2.14 -25.38
N PRO A 63 5.76 -2.48 -26.28
CA PRO A 63 4.66 -1.58 -26.63
C PRO A 63 3.96 -1.07 -25.37
N ARG A 64 3.80 0.24 -25.26
CA ARG A 64 3.08 0.92 -24.16
C ARG A 64 1.79 0.18 -23.78
N GLU A 65 1.58 0.14 -22.47
CA GLU A 65 0.64 -0.57 -21.60
C GLU A 65 -0.89 -0.48 -21.86
N PRO A 66 -1.49 0.47 -22.61
CA PRO A 66 -2.96 0.57 -22.72
C PRO A 66 -3.65 -0.69 -23.26
N GLY A 67 -2.94 -1.46 -24.10
CA GLY A 67 -3.43 -2.71 -24.64
C GLY A 67 -3.58 -3.82 -23.60
N LEU A 68 -2.67 -3.88 -22.61
CA LEU A 68 -2.70 -4.92 -21.56
C LEU A 68 -3.86 -4.69 -20.61
N LEU A 69 -4.04 -3.46 -20.11
CA LEU A 69 -5.18 -3.14 -19.24
C LEU A 69 -6.52 -3.49 -19.90
N ARG A 70 -6.71 -3.11 -21.17
CA ARG A 70 -7.93 -3.45 -21.90
C ARG A 70 -8.12 -4.95 -22.08
N LYS A 71 -7.05 -5.70 -22.35
CA LYS A 71 -7.10 -7.16 -22.47
C LYS A 71 -7.44 -7.82 -21.14
N SER A 72 -6.81 -7.41 -20.04
CA SER A 72 -7.08 -7.91 -18.70
C SER A 72 -8.52 -7.66 -18.28
N MET A 73 -9.07 -6.47 -18.56
CA MET A 73 -10.48 -6.16 -18.30
C MET A 73 -11.45 -7.04 -19.10
N LYS A 74 -11.12 -7.34 -20.36
CA LYS A 74 -11.94 -8.25 -21.17
C LYS A 74 -11.90 -9.68 -20.64
N SER A 75 -10.73 -10.14 -20.18
CA SER A 75 -10.50 -11.49 -19.68
C SER A 75 -11.13 -11.75 -18.30
N LEU A 76 -11.63 -10.73 -17.61
CA LEU A 76 -12.40 -10.91 -16.37
C LEU A 76 -13.58 -11.87 -16.52
N LYS A 77 -14.20 -11.92 -17.70
CA LYS A 77 -15.30 -12.84 -18.01
C LYS A 77 -14.88 -14.31 -17.96
N ASP A 78 -13.59 -14.58 -18.16
CA ASP A 78 -13.00 -15.91 -18.16
C ASP A 78 -12.50 -16.33 -16.76
N SER A 79 -12.67 -15.47 -15.75
CA SER A 79 -12.20 -15.76 -14.40
C SER A 79 -12.97 -16.93 -13.76
N PRO A 80 -12.30 -17.76 -12.95
CA PRO A 80 -13.00 -18.76 -12.13
C PRO A 80 -14.06 -18.09 -11.25
N LYS A 81 -15.31 -18.54 -11.36
CA LYS A 81 -16.44 -17.96 -10.64
C LYS A 81 -16.19 -17.77 -9.13
N PRO A 82 -15.58 -18.73 -8.40
CA PRO A 82 -15.30 -18.55 -6.98
C PRO A 82 -14.35 -17.37 -6.71
N ALA A 83 -13.30 -17.22 -7.52
CA ALA A 83 -12.32 -16.13 -7.36
C ALA A 83 -12.98 -14.76 -7.60
N LEU A 84 -13.84 -14.66 -8.61
CA LEU A 84 -14.61 -13.45 -8.91
C LEU A 84 -15.54 -13.09 -7.75
N TYR A 85 -16.40 -14.02 -7.31
CA TYR A 85 -17.38 -13.75 -6.26
C TYR A 85 -16.72 -13.44 -4.92
N LEU A 86 -15.69 -14.19 -4.52
CA LEU A 86 -14.99 -13.93 -3.26
C LEU A 86 -14.26 -12.59 -3.28
N SER A 87 -13.64 -12.22 -4.40
CA SER A 87 -12.95 -10.93 -4.52
C SER A 87 -13.91 -9.75 -4.47
N LEU A 88 -15.08 -9.87 -5.11
CA LEU A 88 -16.12 -8.84 -5.06
C LEU A 88 -16.79 -8.78 -3.68
N ALA A 89 -17.06 -9.92 -3.04
CA ALA A 89 -17.60 -9.97 -1.69
C ALA A 89 -16.63 -9.36 -0.67
N GLY A 90 -15.32 -9.57 -0.85
CA GLY A 90 -14.29 -8.92 -0.04
C GLY A 90 -14.27 -7.39 -0.14
N LEU A 91 -14.93 -6.77 -1.12
CA LEU A 91 -15.05 -5.31 -1.19
C LEU A 91 -16.18 -4.76 -0.31
N ILE A 92 -17.07 -5.60 0.21
CA ILE A 92 -18.26 -5.15 0.95
C ILE A 92 -17.88 -4.23 2.12
N PRO A 93 -16.97 -4.59 3.05
CA PRO A 93 -16.65 -3.72 4.18
C PRO A 93 -15.99 -2.40 3.78
N LEU A 94 -15.25 -2.39 2.66
CA LEU A 94 -14.69 -1.14 2.12
C LEU A 94 -15.79 -0.23 1.59
N VAL A 95 -16.69 -0.75 0.75
CA VAL A 95 -17.70 0.08 0.06
C VAL A 95 -18.84 0.48 0.99
N SER A 96 -19.23 -0.39 1.94
CA SER A 96 -20.35 -0.13 2.84
C SER A 96 -20.10 1.06 3.75
N VAL A 97 -18.88 1.24 4.24
CA VAL A 97 -18.54 2.30 5.20
C VAL A 97 -18.80 3.72 4.66
N PRO A 98 -18.20 4.18 3.54
CA PRO A 98 -18.46 5.50 2.98
C PRO A 98 -19.93 5.65 2.55
N LEU A 99 -20.57 4.57 2.09
CA LEU A 99 -21.98 4.60 1.70
C LEU A 99 -22.90 4.86 2.90
N LEU A 100 -22.65 4.20 4.03
CA LEU A 100 -23.38 4.41 5.28
C LEU A 100 -23.19 5.84 5.80
N MET A 101 -21.95 6.35 5.84
CA MET A 101 -21.69 7.73 6.27
C MET A 101 -22.31 8.76 5.32
N ALA A 102 -22.27 8.52 4.01
CA ALA A 102 -22.91 9.38 3.03
C ALA A 102 -24.44 9.38 3.17
N PHE A 103 -25.04 8.22 3.44
CA PHE A 103 -26.48 8.08 3.66
C PHE A 103 -26.93 8.79 4.95
N GLN A 104 -26.19 8.59 6.04
CA GLN A 104 -26.43 9.26 7.33
C GLN A 104 -26.02 10.73 7.32
N ARG A 105 -25.31 11.16 6.26
CA ARG A 105 -24.73 12.50 6.09
C ARG A 105 -23.89 12.95 7.31
N THR A 106 -23.29 11.98 7.99
CA THR A 106 -22.54 12.19 9.23
C THR A 106 -21.26 11.39 9.16
N TYR A 107 -20.15 12.03 9.52
CA TYR A 107 -18.85 11.37 9.59
C TYR A 107 -18.70 10.62 10.92
N HIS A 108 -18.38 9.33 10.85
CA HIS A 108 -18.14 8.49 12.02
C HIS A 108 -16.70 7.98 12.03
N PRO A 109 -15.81 8.52 12.91
CA PRO A 109 -14.39 8.17 12.90
C PRO A 109 -14.13 6.68 13.16
N GLU A 110 -14.94 6.04 14.00
CA GLU A 110 -14.84 4.60 14.29
C GLU A 110 -15.07 3.73 13.05
N LEU A 111 -16.09 4.07 12.24
CA LEU A 111 -16.35 3.37 10.99
C LEU A 111 -15.22 3.57 9.97
N ALA A 112 -14.67 4.78 9.91
CA ALA A 112 -13.55 5.07 9.02
C ALA A 112 -12.28 4.34 9.46
N PHE A 113 -12.06 4.20 10.77
CA PHE A 113 -10.99 3.37 11.32
C PHE A 113 -11.17 1.90 10.91
N VAL A 114 -12.36 1.32 11.11
CA VAL A 114 -12.67 -0.06 10.68
C VAL A 114 -12.38 -0.27 9.20
N GLN A 115 -12.76 0.67 8.34
CA GLN A 115 -12.49 0.61 6.90
C GLN A 115 -11.00 0.61 6.58
N VAL A 116 -10.23 1.50 7.20
CA VAL A 116 -8.78 1.57 7.02
C VAL A 116 -8.10 0.31 7.55
N THR A 117 -8.50 -0.19 8.72
CA THR A 117 -8.00 -1.45 9.28
C THR A 117 -8.26 -2.61 8.34
N TYR A 118 -9.46 -2.69 7.78
CA TYR A 118 -9.79 -3.71 6.79
C TYR A 118 -8.98 -3.57 5.49
N GLY A 119 -8.75 -2.34 5.02
CA GLY A 119 -7.84 -2.06 3.91
C GLY A 119 -6.40 -2.51 4.18
N ALA A 120 -5.89 -2.29 5.40
CA ALA A 120 -4.58 -2.78 5.84
C ALA A 120 -4.52 -4.32 5.86
N VAL A 121 -5.59 -4.99 6.31
CA VAL A 121 -5.69 -6.46 6.25
C VAL A 121 -5.59 -6.97 4.80
N ILE A 122 -6.28 -6.32 3.87
CA ILE A 122 -6.20 -6.67 2.44
C ILE A 122 -4.78 -6.50 1.91
N VAL A 123 -4.11 -5.37 2.19
CA VAL A 123 -2.72 -5.13 1.77
C VAL A 123 -1.78 -6.21 2.32
N SER A 124 -1.92 -6.59 3.59
CA SER A 124 -1.14 -7.67 4.20
C SER A 124 -1.40 -9.03 3.55
N PHE A 125 -2.66 -9.36 3.26
CA PHE A 125 -3.03 -10.58 2.54
C PHE A 125 -2.40 -10.64 1.15
N ILE A 126 -2.34 -9.51 0.43
CA ILE A 126 -1.67 -9.43 -0.88
C ILE A 126 -0.17 -9.71 -0.74
N GLY A 127 0.47 -9.17 0.30
CA GLY A 127 1.84 -9.52 0.63
C GLY A 127 2.01 -11.03 0.76
N GLY A 128 1.20 -11.67 1.61
CA GLY A 128 1.24 -13.12 1.82
C GLY A 128 0.97 -13.94 0.56
N MET A 129 0.05 -13.49 -0.31
CA MET A 129 -0.26 -14.14 -1.58
C MET A 129 0.98 -14.31 -2.48
N ARG A 130 1.94 -13.38 -2.43
CA ARG A 130 3.18 -13.49 -3.21
C ARG A 130 4.05 -14.66 -2.76
N TRP A 131 4.09 -14.99 -1.46
CA TRP A 131 4.72 -16.23 -0.99
C TRP A 131 4.02 -17.45 -1.58
N GLY A 132 2.68 -17.47 -1.54
CA GLY A 132 1.88 -18.55 -2.14
C GLY A 132 2.11 -18.72 -3.64
N PHE A 133 2.40 -17.63 -4.36
CA PHE A 133 2.74 -17.70 -5.78
C PHE A 133 4.21 -18.11 -6.03
N ALA A 134 5.16 -17.66 -5.22
CA ALA A 134 6.60 -17.85 -5.49
C ALA A 134 7.19 -19.17 -4.97
N VAL A 135 6.56 -19.81 -3.99
CA VAL A 135 7.07 -21.04 -3.36
C VAL A 135 6.96 -22.31 -4.22
N PRO A 136 5.90 -22.53 -5.03
CA PRO A 136 5.80 -23.73 -5.87
C PRO A 136 7.00 -23.88 -6.82
N GLU A 137 7.51 -25.11 -6.98
CA GLU A 137 8.73 -25.38 -7.77
C GLU A 137 8.61 -24.94 -9.24
N ASP A 138 7.44 -25.10 -9.84
CA ASP A 138 7.14 -24.71 -11.22
C ASP A 138 6.62 -23.27 -11.35
N SER A 139 6.73 -22.46 -10.30
CA SER A 139 6.24 -21.09 -10.36
C SER A 139 7.06 -20.24 -11.33
N PRO A 140 6.40 -19.40 -12.16
CA PRO A 140 7.10 -18.43 -12.96
C PRO A 140 7.79 -17.33 -12.14
N ALA A 141 7.40 -17.14 -10.88
CA ALA A 141 8.09 -16.26 -9.94
C ALA A 141 8.93 -17.10 -8.99
N LYS A 142 10.24 -16.85 -8.95
CA LYS A 142 11.14 -17.56 -8.05
C LYS A 142 11.07 -16.98 -6.64
N PRO A 143 11.34 -17.79 -5.59
CA PRO A 143 11.44 -17.30 -4.22
C PRO A 143 12.79 -16.60 -4.00
N ASP A 144 13.07 -15.58 -4.80
CA ASP A 144 14.27 -14.76 -4.71
C ASP A 144 14.06 -13.54 -3.81
N TRP A 145 15.16 -12.87 -3.45
CA TRP A 145 15.13 -11.68 -2.58
C TRP A 145 14.18 -10.60 -3.11
N LEU A 146 14.09 -10.43 -4.43
CA LEU A 146 13.23 -9.41 -5.02
C LEU A 146 11.75 -9.73 -4.77
N ASN A 147 11.30 -10.97 -5.00
CA ASN A 147 9.89 -11.34 -4.77
C ASN A 147 9.54 -11.36 -3.28
N LEU A 148 10.41 -11.92 -2.44
CA LEU A 148 10.16 -12.08 -1.00
C LEU A 148 10.26 -10.76 -0.22
N ALA A 149 11.20 -9.87 -0.58
CA ALA A 149 11.28 -8.54 0.03
C ALA A 149 10.05 -7.70 -0.35
N ASN A 150 9.67 -7.65 -1.63
CA ASN A 150 8.49 -6.90 -2.07
C ASN A 150 7.19 -7.45 -1.45
N SER A 151 7.13 -8.75 -1.19
CA SER A 151 6.05 -9.35 -0.42
C SER A 151 5.98 -8.83 1.01
N THR A 152 7.12 -8.69 1.68
CA THR A 152 7.23 -8.26 3.09
C THR A 152 7.02 -6.75 3.26
N VAL A 153 7.33 -5.95 2.24
CA VAL A 153 7.10 -4.50 2.25
C VAL A 153 5.61 -4.18 2.44
N LEU A 154 4.71 -4.89 1.75
CA LEU A 154 3.27 -4.61 1.83
C LEU A 154 2.68 -4.68 3.25
N PRO A 155 2.84 -5.77 4.04
CA PRO A 155 2.34 -5.82 5.41
C PRO A 155 3.00 -4.80 6.34
N LEU A 156 4.27 -4.41 6.10
CA LEU A 156 4.90 -3.33 6.86
C LEU A 156 4.25 -1.97 6.59
N LEU A 157 3.94 -1.67 5.33
CA LEU A 157 3.21 -0.46 4.96
C LEU A 157 1.78 -0.47 5.52
N ALA A 158 1.13 -1.63 5.52
CA ALA A 158 -0.19 -1.82 6.13
C ALA A 158 -0.17 -1.57 7.64
N TRP A 159 0.82 -2.13 8.35
CA TRP A 159 1.02 -1.87 9.78
C TRP A 159 1.30 -0.39 10.04
N GLN A 160 2.16 0.24 9.25
CA GLN A 160 2.46 1.67 9.35
C GLN A 160 1.21 2.54 9.17
N ALA A 161 0.27 2.13 8.29
CA ALA A 161 -1.00 2.83 8.10
C ALA A 161 -1.83 2.91 9.39
N LEU A 162 -1.75 1.89 10.26
CA LEU A 162 -2.50 1.83 11.52
C LEU A 162 -1.86 2.64 12.66
N LEU A 163 -0.61 3.08 12.50
CA LEU A 163 0.08 3.90 13.50
C LEU A 163 -0.28 5.38 13.40
N PHE A 164 -0.88 5.81 12.28
CA PHE A 164 -1.33 7.18 12.12
C PHE A 164 -2.57 7.44 12.97
N LYS A 165 -2.53 8.53 13.77
CA LYS A 165 -3.70 8.99 14.53
C LYS A 165 -4.76 9.61 13.63
N ASP A 166 -4.35 10.21 12.53
CA ASP A 166 -5.27 10.82 11.57
C ASP A 166 -5.72 9.80 10.51
N ILE A 167 -7.05 9.69 10.36
CA ILE A 167 -7.67 8.78 9.40
C ILE A 167 -7.30 9.13 7.95
N THR A 168 -7.08 10.41 7.62
CA THR A 168 -6.72 10.78 6.24
C THR A 168 -5.32 10.28 5.92
N SER A 169 -4.35 10.48 6.82
CA SER A 169 -3.00 9.91 6.68
C SER A 169 -3.02 8.39 6.58
N SER A 170 -3.84 7.74 7.42
CA SER A 170 -4.00 6.28 7.41
C SER A 170 -4.57 5.78 6.07
N ALA A 171 -5.64 6.42 5.58
CA ALA A 171 -6.27 6.08 4.30
C ALA A 171 -5.33 6.31 3.11
N VAL A 172 -4.59 7.42 3.09
CA VAL A 172 -3.57 7.69 2.07
C VAL A 172 -2.50 6.61 2.08
N MET A 173 -2.04 6.19 3.27
CA MET A 173 -1.05 5.12 3.38
C MET A 173 -1.56 3.78 2.82
N VAL A 174 -2.82 3.42 3.10
CA VAL A 174 -3.46 2.22 2.51
C VAL A 174 -3.57 2.35 0.99
N VAL A 175 -4.02 3.51 0.47
CA VAL A 175 -4.11 3.77 -0.98
C VAL A 175 -2.75 3.62 -1.66
N LEU A 176 -1.69 4.19 -1.07
CA LEU A 176 -0.32 4.05 -1.58
C LEU A 176 0.13 2.60 -1.58
N SER A 177 -0.14 1.86 -0.49
CA SER A 177 0.23 0.46 -0.36
C SER A 177 -0.50 -0.43 -1.38
N LEU A 178 -1.78 -0.18 -1.63
CA LEU A 178 -2.56 -0.84 -2.69
C LEU A 178 -2.01 -0.51 -4.09
N GLY A 179 -1.60 0.74 -4.33
CA GLY A 179 -0.96 1.15 -5.57
C GLY A 179 0.38 0.46 -5.80
N ILE A 180 1.22 0.36 -4.77
CA ILE A 180 2.50 -0.37 -4.81
C ILE A 180 2.24 -1.85 -5.08
N ALA A 181 1.27 -2.45 -4.39
CA ALA A 181 0.89 -3.84 -4.60
C ALA A 181 0.45 -4.10 -6.05
N LEU A 182 -0.41 -3.25 -6.60
CA LEU A 182 -0.85 -3.35 -7.99
C LEU A 182 0.32 -3.15 -8.97
N HIS A 183 1.22 -2.21 -8.69
CA HIS A 183 2.41 -2.00 -9.49
C HIS A 183 3.30 -3.25 -9.51
N TYR A 184 3.51 -3.90 -8.36
CA TYR A 184 4.26 -5.15 -8.28
C TYR A 184 3.57 -6.29 -9.04
N ASP A 185 2.23 -6.36 -9.02
CA ASP A 185 1.47 -7.37 -9.77
C ASP A 185 1.60 -7.15 -11.30
N LEU A 186 1.66 -5.89 -11.75
CA LEU A 186 1.78 -5.55 -13.18
C LEU A 186 3.21 -5.63 -13.71
N SER A 187 4.19 -5.13 -12.96
CA SER A 187 5.56 -4.95 -13.44
C SER A 187 6.48 -6.12 -13.12
N LEU A 188 6.29 -6.77 -11.97
CA LEU A 188 7.17 -7.86 -11.54
C LEU A 188 6.60 -9.24 -11.85
N LEU A 189 5.28 -9.33 -12.08
CA LEU A 189 4.57 -10.58 -12.32
C LEU A 189 3.73 -10.53 -13.61
N PRO A 190 4.32 -10.21 -14.79
CA PRO A 190 3.60 -10.28 -16.06
C PRO A 190 3.09 -11.70 -16.37
N THR A 191 3.57 -12.70 -15.62
CA THR A 191 3.17 -14.10 -15.72
C THR A 191 1.86 -14.44 -15.03
N TYR A 192 1.21 -13.48 -14.35
CA TYR A 192 -0.15 -13.70 -13.88
C TYR A 192 -1.13 -13.93 -15.05
N PRO A 193 -2.10 -14.85 -14.89
CA PRO A 193 -3.20 -14.95 -15.84
C PRO A 193 -3.90 -13.60 -16.01
N LEU A 194 -4.24 -13.24 -17.25
CA LEU A 194 -4.83 -11.92 -17.56
C LEU A 194 -6.11 -11.63 -16.76
N TRP A 195 -6.94 -12.65 -16.51
CA TRP A 195 -8.14 -12.52 -15.69
C TRP A 195 -7.81 -12.13 -14.24
N PHE A 196 -6.71 -12.64 -13.70
CA PHE A 196 -6.28 -12.36 -12.34
C PHE A 196 -5.78 -10.92 -12.24
N THR A 197 -4.91 -10.50 -13.17
CA THR A 197 -4.46 -9.12 -13.28
C THR A 197 -5.64 -8.15 -13.42
N GLY A 198 -6.64 -8.49 -14.24
CA GLY A 198 -7.87 -7.72 -14.37
C GLY A 198 -8.60 -7.56 -13.04
N LEU A 199 -8.71 -8.65 -12.29
CA LEU A 199 -9.40 -8.69 -10.99
C LEU A 199 -8.68 -7.80 -9.97
N ARG A 200 -7.35 -7.88 -9.93
CA ARG A 200 -6.49 -7.06 -9.06
C ARG A 200 -6.65 -5.56 -9.33
N ILE A 201 -6.74 -5.17 -10.61
CA ILE A 201 -6.99 -3.78 -11.00
C ILE A 201 -8.37 -3.33 -10.52
N VAL A 202 -9.44 -4.09 -10.80
CA VAL A 202 -10.83 -3.71 -10.41
C VAL A 202 -10.95 -3.56 -8.90
N VAL A 203 -10.49 -4.56 -8.14
CA VAL A 203 -10.55 -4.55 -6.67
C VAL A 203 -9.78 -3.35 -6.11
N THR A 204 -8.57 -3.09 -6.62
CA THR A 204 -7.76 -1.94 -6.18
C THR A 204 -8.45 -0.61 -6.49
N VAL A 205 -9.00 -0.43 -7.70
CA VAL A 205 -9.70 0.80 -8.08
C VAL A 205 -10.91 1.04 -7.18
N VAL A 206 -11.74 0.02 -6.96
CA VAL A 206 -12.92 0.16 -6.08
C VAL A 206 -12.51 0.46 -4.64
N ALA A 207 -11.49 -0.21 -4.12
CA ALA A 207 -10.95 0.04 -2.79
C ALA A 207 -10.44 1.48 -2.62
N VAL A 208 -9.67 1.97 -3.59
CA VAL A 208 -9.14 3.35 -3.58
C VAL A 208 -10.27 4.37 -3.64
N LEU A 209 -11.24 4.20 -4.55
CA LEU A 209 -12.40 5.08 -4.65
C LEU A 209 -13.22 5.11 -3.36
N SER A 210 -13.40 3.95 -2.71
CA SER A 210 -14.07 3.84 -1.43
C SER A 210 -13.34 4.61 -0.31
N LEU A 211 -12.01 4.47 -0.20
CA LEU A 211 -11.21 5.21 0.79
C LEU A 211 -11.23 6.72 0.53
N LEU A 212 -11.14 7.13 -0.74
CA LEU A 212 -11.25 8.54 -1.14
C LEU A 212 -12.63 9.11 -0.81
N ALA A 213 -13.70 8.34 -1.00
CA ALA A 213 -15.05 8.75 -0.61
C ALA A 213 -15.14 9.03 0.89
N THR A 214 -14.54 8.19 1.74
CA THR A 214 -14.50 8.43 3.19
C THR A 214 -13.77 9.71 3.55
N VAL A 215 -12.63 9.99 2.91
CA VAL A 215 -11.89 11.25 3.09
C VAL A 215 -12.74 12.44 2.63
N ALA A 216 -13.45 12.32 1.51
CA ALA A 216 -14.34 13.37 1.02
C ALA A 216 -15.51 13.67 1.99
N VAL A 217 -16.12 12.62 2.57
CA VAL A 217 -17.16 12.77 3.61
C VAL A 217 -16.60 13.49 4.84
N LYS A 218 -15.38 13.13 5.30
CA LYS A 218 -14.69 13.81 6.40
C LYS A 218 -14.45 15.29 6.12
N MET A 219 -14.14 15.67 4.88
CA MET A 219 -13.87 17.06 4.48
C MET A 219 -15.14 17.92 4.36
N HIS A 220 -16.31 17.32 4.20
CA HIS A 220 -17.59 18.03 4.05
C HIS A 220 -18.58 17.72 5.18
N PRO A 221 -18.23 17.91 6.47
CA PRO A 221 -19.12 17.56 7.57
C PRO A 221 -20.35 18.48 7.67
N GLY A 222 -20.32 19.69 7.08
CA GLY A 222 -21.23 20.78 7.42
C GLY A 222 -22.21 21.29 6.36
N LYS A 223 -22.19 20.84 5.09
CA LYS A 223 -23.10 21.42 4.07
C LYS A 223 -24.56 20.94 4.16
N VAL A 224 -24.82 19.87 4.89
CA VAL A 224 -26.17 19.28 5.01
C VAL A 224 -26.92 19.84 6.21
N GLN A 225 -26.24 20.05 7.33
CA GLN A 225 -26.88 20.44 8.59
C GLN A 225 -27.36 21.91 8.55
N MET A 226 -26.71 22.75 7.72
CA MET A 226 -27.14 24.13 7.46
C MET A 226 -28.40 24.25 6.59
N GLN A 227 -28.87 23.18 5.91
CA GLN A 227 -30.14 23.21 5.16
C GLN A 227 -31.37 22.84 6.01
N LEU A 228 -31.19 22.30 7.22
CA LEU A 228 -32.28 21.83 8.09
C LEU A 228 -32.58 22.76 9.28
N TRP A 229 -31.81 23.83 9.48
CA TRP A 229 -32.13 24.89 10.44
C TRP A 229 -32.51 26.18 9.68
N PRO A 230 -33.79 26.39 9.32
CA PRO A 230 -34.25 27.75 9.14
C PRO A 230 -34.10 28.44 10.50
N ALA A 231 -33.41 29.58 10.49
CA ALA A 231 -33.18 30.42 11.64
C ALA A 231 -34.44 30.55 12.52
N ARG A 232 -34.46 29.88 13.69
CA ARG A 232 -35.29 30.36 14.79
C ARG A 232 -34.63 31.63 15.30
N SER A 233 -35.05 32.76 14.74
CA SER A 233 -34.78 34.08 15.32
C SER A 233 -35.24 34.06 16.78
N PRO A 234 -34.45 34.60 17.73
CA PRO A 234 -35.00 35.04 18.99
C PRO A 234 -35.97 36.18 18.64
N GLN A 235 -37.27 35.93 18.81
CA GLN A 235 -38.23 37.02 18.96
C GLN A 235 -37.85 37.73 20.25
N VAL A 236 -37.18 38.87 20.12
CA VAL A 236 -37.14 39.89 21.17
C VAL A 236 -38.57 40.37 21.31
N ALA A 237 -39.27 39.86 22.32
CA ALA A 237 -40.51 40.48 22.79
C ALA A 237 -40.11 41.41 23.93
N ASP A 238 -40.09 42.70 23.61
CA ASP A 238 -40.11 43.80 24.58
C ASP A 238 -41.28 43.61 25.55
N TYR A 239 -40.99 43.64 26.86
CA TYR A 239 -41.85 44.19 27.91
C TYR A 239 -40.99 44.62 29.10
#